data_AF-A0A7W6H2N4-F1
#
_entry.id   AF-A0A7W6H2N4-F1
#
_cell.length_a   1.000
_cell.length_b   1.000
_cell.length_c   1.000
_cell.angle_alpha   90.00
_cell.angle_beta   90.00
_cell.angle_gamma   90.00
#
_symmetry.space_group_name_H-M   'P 1'
#
loop_
_entity.id
_entity.type
_entity.pdbx_description
1 polymer ?
#
loop_
_entity_poly.entity_id
_entity_poly.type
_entity_poly.pdbx_seq_one_letter_code
_entity_poly.pdbx_strand_id
1 'polypeptide(L)' 'MAFKTPAETAAEATLAKAGWKRDKKTGLWKCFRDPRRGEIFSGTAVDLARSLKPPAS' A
#
# COMPACT_ATOMS: atom_id res chain seq x y z
N MET A 1 17.06 -10.96 7.30
CA MET A 1 15.61 -10.66 7.29
C MET A 1 15.47 -9.15 7.47
N ALA A 2 14.96 -8.42 6.48
CA ALA A 2 14.73 -6.98 6.64
C ALA A 2 13.60 -6.82 7.67
N PHE A 3 13.92 -6.31 8.85
CA PHE A 3 12.93 -5.97 9.87
C PHE A 3 12.06 -4.85 9.30
N LYS A 4 10.78 -5.13 9.13
CA LYS A 4 9.81 -4.10 8.75
C LYS A 4 9.86 -3.02 9.81
N THR A 5 10.05 -1.78 9.38
CA THR A 5 10.00 -0.67 10.33
C THR A 5 8.56 -0.52 10.85
N PRO A 6 8.35 0.03 12.06
CA PRO A 6 7.01 0.32 12.56
C PRO A 6 6.17 1.18 11.59
N ALA A 7 6.84 2.07 10.85
CA ALA A 7 6.23 2.90 9.82
C ALA A 7 5.71 2.06 8.64
N GLU A 8 6.47 1.07 8.18
CA GLU A 8 6.00 0.14 7.15
C GLU A 8 4.81 -0.68 7.66
N THR A 9 4.86 -1.21 8.88
CA THR A 9 3.75 -1.97 9.45
C THR A 9 2.46 -1.15 9.54
N ALA A 10 2.55 0.11 9.99
CA ALA A 10 1.41 1.03 10.04
C ALA A 10 0.88 1.38 8.64
N ALA A 11 1.78 1.58 7.67
CA ALA A 11 1.41 1.81 6.28
C ALA A 11 0.70 0.58 5.69
N GLU A 12 1.24 -0.63 5.84
CA GLU A 12 0.61 -1.87 5.38
C GLU A 12 -0.79 -2.07 5.97
N ALA A 13 -0.99 -1.76 7.26
CA ALA A 13 -2.30 -1.82 7.90
C ALA A 13 -3.29 -0.81 7.27
N THR A 14 -2.82 0.38 6.90
CA THR A 14 -3.63 1.41 6.21
C THR A 14 -3.98 0.97 4.79
N LEU A 15 -3.00 0.44 4.06
CA LEU A 15 -3.17 -0.11 2.71
C LEU A 15 -4.16 -1.27 2.69
N ALA A 16 -4.06 -2.20 3.64
CA ALA A 16 -5.00 -3.31 3.77
C ALA A 16 -6.45 -2.83 3.97
N LYS A 17 -6.66 -1.81 4.82
CA LYS A 17 -7.98 -1.16 4.99
C LYS A 17 -8.46 -0.49 3.70
N ALA A 18 -7.55 0.12 2.94
CA ALA A 18 -7.83 0.74 1.64
C ALA A 18 -8.00 -0.28 0.49
N GLY A 19 -7.83 -1.59 0.74
CA GLY A 19 -8.01 -2.64 -0.26
C GLY A 19 -6.76 -2.97 -1.08
N TRP A 20 -5.60 -2.48 -0.66
CA TRP A 20 -4.31 -2.76 -1.30
C TRP A 20 -3.60 -3.94 -0.66
N LYS A 21 -3.01 -4.80 -1.48
CA LYS A 21 -2.22 -5.96 -1.03
C LYS A 21 -0.98 -6.11 -1.90
N ARG A 22 0.14 -6.47 -1.26
CA ARG A 22 1.41 -6.72 -1.96
C ARG A 22 1.41 -8.11 -2.60
N ASP A 23 1.66 -8.15 -3.89
CA ASP A 23 1.83 -9.35 -4.69
C ASP A 23 3.20 -9.97 -4.38
N LYS A 24 3.21 -11.24 -3.95
CA LYS A 24 4.44 -11.92 -3.53
C LYS A 24 5.37 -12.29 -4.69
N LYS A 25 4.83 -12.39 -5.92
CA LYS A 25 5.58 -12.81 -7.11
C LYS A 25 6.25 -11.62 -7.80
N THR A 26 5.55 -10.50 -7.87
CA THR A 26 6.01 -9.28 -8.56
C THR A 26 6.52 -8.21 -7.60
N GLY A 27 6.21 -8.31 -6.30
CA GLY A 27 6.56 -7.30 -5.31
C GLY A 27 5.71 -6.03 -5.37
N LEU A 28 4.80 -5.94 -6.33
CA LEU A 28 3.92 -4.79 -6.58
C LEU A 28 2.72 -4.77 -5.65
N TRP A 29 2.22 -3.58 -5.37
CA TRP A 29 0.94 -3.39 -4.68
C TRP A 29 -0.19 -3.44 -5.69
N LYS A 30 -1.26 -4.18 -5.38
CA LYS A 30 -2.47 -4.26 -6.19
C LYS A 30 -3.67 -3.87 -5.35
N CYS A 31 -4.54 -3.04 -5.90
CA CYS A 31 -5.81 -2.72 -5.26
C CYS A 31 -6.90 -3.69 -5.72
N PHE A 32 -7.64 -4.22 -4.75
CA PHE A 32 -8.72 -5.20 -4.97
C PHE A 32 -10.09 -4.61 -4.66
N ARG A 33 -10.16 -3.38 -4.14
CA ARG A 33 -11.38 -2.71 -3.73
C ARG A 33 -11.81 -1.70 -4.78
N ASP A 34 -13.09 -1.67 -5.09
CA ASP A 34 -13.70 -0.68 -5.98
C ASP A 34 -13.67 0.71 -5.31
N PRO A 35 -13.39 1.83 -6.04
CA PRO A 35 -13.29 1.98 -7.51
C PRO A 35 -11.90 1.73 -8.10
N ARG A 36 -10.90 1.44 -7.26
CA ARG A 36 -9.49 1.37 -7.67
C ARG A 36 -9.06 -0.04 -8.08
N ARG A 37 -10.02 -0.94 -8.30
CA ARG A 37 -9.76 -2.35 -8.55
C ARG A 37 -8.94 -2.52 -9.82
N GLY A 38 -7.77 -3.17 -9.70
CA GLY A 38 -6.84 -3.35 -10.81
C GLY A 38 -5.72 -2.31 -10.88
N GLU A 39 -5.77 -1.25 -10.06
CA GLU A 39 -4.62 -0.35 -9.91
C GLU A 39 -3.41 -1.11 -9.36
N ILE A 40 -2.25 -0.83 -9.94
CA ILE A 40 -0.97 -1.38 -9.53
C ILE A 40 -0.03 -0.26 -9.12
N PHE A 41 0.79 -0.49 -8.09
CA PHE A 41 1.77 0.47 -7.63
C PHE A 41 3.10 -0.20 -7.32
N SER A 42 4.17 0.36 -7.89
CA SER A 42 5.56 -0.01 -7.62
C SER A 42 6.15 0.94 -6.60
N GLY A 43 6.50 0.43 -5.41
CA GLY A 43 7.12 1.22 -4.36
C GLY A 43 6.96 0.61 -2.98
N THR A 44 7.32 1.38 -1.95
CA THR A 44 7.17 0.94 -0.56
C THR A 44 5.73 1.10 -0.08
N ALA A 45 5.39 0.44 1.03
CA ALA A 45 4.09 0.62 1.67
C ALA A 45 3.85 2.10 2.06
N VAL A 46 4.92 2.80 2.46
CA VAL A 46 4.87 4.19 2.91
C VAL A 46 4.56 5.14 1.74
N ASP A 47 5.19 4.94 0.58
CA ASP A 47 4.95 5.77 -0.60
C ASP A 47 3.51 5.66 -1.09
N LEU A 48 2.99 4.43 -1.14
CA LEU A 48 1.60 4.20 -1.50
C LEU A 48 0.65 4.77 -0.44
N ALA A 49 0.94 4.60 0.85
CA ALA A 49 0.10 5.18 1.90
C ALA A 49 0.08 6.72 1.84
N ARG A 50 1.19 7.35 1.43
CA ARG A 50 1.26 8.80 1.19
C ARG A 50 0.43 9.22 -0.02
N SER A 51 0.46 8.47 -1.13
CA SER A 51 -0.32 8.82 -2.33
C SER A 51 -1.83 8.64 -2.13
N LEU A 52 -2.24 7.76 -1.20
CA LEU A 52 -3.64 7.57 -0.83
C LEU A 52 -4.16 8.60 0.18
N LYS A 53 -3.28 9.26 0.93
CA LYS A 53 -3.68 10.26 1.91
C LYS A 53 -3.99 11.56 1.16
N PRO A 54 -5.22 12.12 1.25
CA PRO A 54 -5.49 13.43 0.67
C PRO A 54 -4.54 14.45 1.33
N PRO A 55 -4.05 15.47 0.60
CA PRO A 55 -3.31 16.55 1.23
C PRO A 55 -4.23 17.12 2.32
N ALA A 56 -3.74 17.14 3.56
CA ALA A 56 -4.45 17.81 4.64
C ALA A 56 -4.64 19.26 4.21
N SER A 57 -5.87 19.62 3.87
CA SER A 57 -6.28 21.01 3.63
C SER A 57 -6.40 21.72 4.97
#